data_AF-A0A1F5SVS0-F1
#
_entry.id   AF-A0A1F5SVS0-F1
#
_cell.length_a   1.000
_cell.length_b   1.000
_cell.length_c   1.000
_cell.angle_alpha   90.00
_cell.angle_beta   90.00
_cell.angle_gamma   90.00
#
_symmetry.space_group_name_H-M   'P 1'
#
loop_
_entity.id
_entity.type
_entity.pdbx_description
1 polymer ?
#
loop_
_entity_poly.entity_id
_entity_poly.type
_entity_poly.pdbx_seq_one_letter_code
_entity_poly.pdbx_strand_id
1 'polypeptide(L)'
;MEEWHRLCRHGAIIKISLPYYKSSGAFTDPTHQHFFTENSFQYFTPEHKYHYYTKAKFKILKTQLLAENYNDRRHKIRNLLPGKKFLNYWLFNIYDGIYFELKCLK
;
A
#
# COMPACT_ATOMS: atom_id res chain seq x y z
N MET A 1 9.41 -2.24 10.11
CA MET A 1 10.14 -1.22 9.32
C MET A 1 11.58 -1.04 9.78
N GLU A 2 11.87 -1.01 11.08
CA GLU A 2 13.25 -0.94 11.62
C GLU A 2 14.17 -2.01 11.04
N GLU A 3 13.73 -3.28 10.98
CA GLU A 3 14.55 -4.36 10.39
C GLU A 3 14.85 -4.14 8.90
N TRP A 4 13.90 -3.62 8.13
CA TRP A 4 14.12 -3.32 6.72
C TRP A 4 15.13 -2.17 6.56
N HIS A 5 15.05 -1.15 7.41
CA HIS A 5 15.99 -0.03 7.45
C HIS A 5 17.40 -0.47 7.87
N ARG A 6 17.49 -1.36 8.86
CA ARG A 6 18.74 -1.97 9.33
C ARG A 6 19.44 -2.75 8.21
N LEU A 7 18.69 -3.60 7.50
CA LEU A 7 19.21 -4.47 6.44
C LEU A 7 19.54 -3.71 5.14
N CYS A 8 18.72 -2.73 4.76
CA CYS A 8 18.93 -1.99 3.52
C CYS A 8 20.16 -1.08 3.59
N ARG A 9 20.85 -0.88 2.46
CA ARG A 9 21.85 0.20 2.32
C ARG A 9 21.16 1.54 2.06
N HIS A 10 21.86 2.65 2.31
CA HIS A 10 21.37 3.98 1.95
C HIS A 10 21.02 4.01 0.45
N GLY A 11 19.83 4.51 0.12
CA GLY A 11 19.33 4.61 -1.25
C GLY A 11 18.75 3.32 -1.84
N ALA A 12 18.72 2.21 -1.11
CA ALA A 12 18.07 0.98 -1.58
C ALA A 12 16.57 1.20 -1.86
N ILE A 13 16.06 0.53 -2.89
CA ILE A 13 14.64 0.58 -3.27
C ILE A 13 13.94 -0.67 -2.74
N ILE A 14 12.92 -0.46 -1.94
CA ILE A 14 12.02 -1.46 -1.41
C ILE A 14 10.71 -1.37 -2.19
N LYS A 15 10.28 -2.49 -2.75
CA LYS A 15 9.02 -2.63 -3.50
C LYS A 15 8.08 -3.53 -2.74
N ILE A 16 6.89 -3.05 -2.41
CA ILE A 16 5.92 -3.78 -1.60
C ILE A 16 4.60 -3.82 -2.35
N SER A 17 4.04 -5.00 -2.54
CA SER A 17 2.70 -5.21 -3.10
C SER A 17 1.92 -6.07 -2.14
N LEU A 18 0.72 -5.63 -1.75
CA LEU A 18 -0.10 -6.34 -0.78
C LEU A 18 -1.59 -5.99 -0.93
N PRO A 19 -2.51 -6.70 -0.25
CA PRO A 19 -3.92 -6.39 -0.29
C PRO A 19 -4.24 -4.97 0.21
N TYR A 20 -5.12 -4.27 -0.48
CA TYR A 20 -5.59 -2.95 -0.06
C TYR A 20 -6.63 -3.08 1.06
N TYR A 21 -6.68 -2.16 2.03
CA TYR A 21 -7.57 -2.29 3.19
C TYR A 21 -9.07 -2.44 2.86
N LYS A 22 -9.52 -1.95 1.70
CA LYS A 22 -10.91 -2.11 1.23
C LYS A 22 -11.14 -3.34 0.36
N SER A 23 -10.12 -4.15 0.13
CA SER A 23 -10.21 -5.40 -0.60
C SER A 23 -10.55 -6.53 0.36
N SER A 24 -11.44 -7.44 -0.04
CA SER A 24 -11.74 -8.68 0.66
C SER A 24 -10.47 -9.51 0.90
N GLY A 25 -9.48 -9.41 0.00
CA GLY A 25 -8.19 -10.06 0.15
C GLY A 25 -7.47 -9.69 1.45
N ALA A 26 -7.67 -8.48 1.96
CA ALA A 26 -7.04 -8.04 3.22
C ALA A 26 -7.63 -8.75 4.46
N PHE A 27 -8.82 -9.35 4.33
CA PHE A 27 -9.53 -10.03 5.42
C PHE A 27 -9.61 -11.55 5.22
N THR A 28 -9.05 -12.06 4.13
CA THR A 28 -9.16 -13.49 3.78
C THR A 28 -8.16 -14.34 4.57
N ASP A 29 -6.94 -13.84 4.74
CA ASP A 29 -5.90 -14.53 5.49
C ASP A 29 -6.04 -14.24 7.01
N PRO A 30 -6.32 -15.24 7.85
CA PRO A 30 -6.46 -15.05 9.30
C PRO A 30 -5.14 -14.65 9.98
N THR A 31 -3.99 -14.78 9.30
CA THR A 31 -2.67 -14.37 9.81
C THR A 31 -2.31 -12.93 9.48
N HIS A 32 -3.11 -12.24 8.66
CA HIS A 32 -2.83 -10.86 8.25
C HIS A 32 -2.99 -9.90 9.44
N GLN A 33 -1.89 -9.25 9.83
CA GLN A 33 -1.85 -8.45 11.06
C GLN A 33 -2.24 -6.98 10.87
N HIS A 34 -2.00 -6.41 9.68
CA HIS A 34 -2.10 -4.98 9.45
C HIS A 34 -2.82 -4.68 8.15
N PHE A 35 -3.71 -3.69 8.19
CA PHE A 35 -4.34 -3.16 6.99
C PHE A 35 -3.57 -1.96 6.47
N PHE A 36 -3.45 -1.86 5.15
CA PHE A 36 -2.66 -0.81 4.53
C PHE A 36 -3.50 0.10 3.63
N THR A 37 -3.30 1.39 3.83
CA THR A 37 -3.86 2.50 3.07
C THR A 37 -2.75 3.24 2.36
N GLU A 38 -3.11 4.15 1.46
CA GLU A 38 -2.19 5.02 0.71
C GLU A 38 -1.23 5.81 1.62
N ASN A 39 -1.63 6.03 2.88
CA ASN A 39 -0.89 6.82 3.85
C ASN A 39 -0.13 5.98 4.89
N SER A 40 -0.24 4.64 4.87
CA SER A 40 0.33 3.78 5.92
C SER A 40 1.85 3.98 6.11
N PHE A 41 2.61 4.23 5.03
CA PHE A 41 4.05 4.43 5.12
C PHE A 41 4.48 5.87 5.41
N GLN A 42 3.54 6.84 5.47
CA GLN A 42 3.88 8.23 5.75
C GLN A 42 4.51 8.41 7.13
N TYR A 43 4.16 7.57 8.10
CA TYR A 43 4.75 7.61 9.45
C TYR A 43 6.27 7.38 9.47
N PHE A 44 6.83 6.77 8.43
CA PHE A 44 8.27 6.49 8.33
C PHE A 44 9.00 7.49 7.42
N THR A 45 8.35 8.59 7.02
CA THR A 45 9.01 9.69 6.33
C THR A 45 9.47 10.75 7.33
N PRO A 46 10.64 11.38 7.14
CA PRO A 46 11.13 12.43 8.05
C PRO A 46 10.19 13.64 8.15
N GLU A 47 9.42 13.92 7.09
CA GLU A 47 8.50 15.06 7.00
C GLU A 47 7.22 14.88 7.81
N HIS A 48 6.93 13.65 8.25
CA HIS A 48 5.69 13.37 8.96
C HIS A 48 5.75 13.85 10.41
N LYS A 49 4.66 14.44 10.89
CA LYS A 49 4.55 14.99 12.26
C LYS A 49 4.83 13.96 13.36
N TYR A 50 4.63 12.68 13.07
CA TYR A 50 4.84 11.56 14.00
C TYR A 50 6.10 10.73 13.71
N HIS A 51 7.07 11.26 12.95
CA HIS A 51 8.29 10.50 12.64
C HIS A 51 9.11 10.11 13.88
N TYR A 52 8.91 10.78 15.02
CA TYR A 52 9.64 10.56 16.26
C TYR A 52 9.38 9.19 16.92
N TYR A 53 8.37 8.42 16.48
CA TYR A 53 8.10 7.07 16.98
C TYR A 53 9.04 5.99 16.42
N THR A 54 9.85 6.31 15.42
CA THR A 54 10.69 5.34 14.70
C THR A 54 12.02 5.98 14.30
N LYS A 55 13.10 5.19 14.32
CA LYS A 55 14.39 5.61 13.79
C LYS A 55 14.50 5.31 12.30
N ALA A 56 13.67 4.40 11.79
CA ALA A 56 13.62 4.03 10.39
C ALA A 56 13.11 5.18 9.52
N LYS A 57 13.93 5.58 8.54
CA LYS A 57 13.61 6.69 7.62
C LYS A 57 13.54 6.18 6.19
N PHE A 58 12.44 6.52 5.51
CA PHE A 58 12.23 6.20 4.10
C PHE A 58 11.67 7.42 3.35
N LYS A 59 11.95 7.48 2.05
CA LYS A 59 11.27 8.37 1.11
C LYS A 59 10.28 7.56 0.28
N ILE A 60 9.02 7.95 0.28
CA ILE A 60 8.01 7.34 -0.60
C ILE A 60 8.25 7.85 -2.01
N LEU A 61 8.52 6.95 -2.95
CA LEU A 61 8.68 7.27 -4.37
C LEU A 61 7.37 7.11 -5.14
N LYS A 62 6.60 6.07 -4.80
CA LYS A 62 5.37 5.73 -5.51
C LYS A 62 4.39 5.05 -4.57
N THR A 63 3.13 5.43 -4.67
CA THR A 63 1.98 4.74 -4.07
C THR A 63 0.94 4.56 -5.16
N GLN A 64 0.50 3.32 -5.41
CA GLN A 64 -0.44 3.03 -6.48
C GLN A 64 -1.44 1.96 -6.04
N LEU A 65 -2.74 2.25 -6.21
CA LEU A 65 -3.78 1.24 -6.08
C LEU A 65 -3.78 0.32 -7.30
N LEU A 66 -3.88 -0.98 -7.05
CA LEU A 66 -3.88 -2.03 -8.05
C LEU A 66 -5.30 -2.58 -8.22
N ALA A 67 -5.78 -2.58 -9.44
CA ALA A 67 -7.00 -3.29 -9.83
C ALA A 67 -6.56 -4.49 -10.67
N GLU A 68 -6.61 -5.66 -10.06
CA GLU A 68 -6.23 -6.90 -10.73
C GLU A 68 -7.34 -7.32 -11.71
N ASN A 69 -6.90 -7.87 -12.84
CA ASN A 69 -7.78 -8.43 -13.87
C ASN A 69 -7.83 -9.95 -13.70
N TYR A 70 -8.55 -10.42 -12.70
CA TYR A 70 -8.85 -11.84 -12.61
C TYR A 70 -9.81 -12.26 -13.73
N ASN A 71 -9.82 -13.55 -14.09
CA ASN A 71 -10.70 -14.07 -15.16
C ASN A 71 -12.21 -14.05 -14.80
N ASP A 72 -12.57 -13.61 -13.60
CA ASP A 72 -13.94 -13.47 -13.16
C ASP A 72 -14.64 -12.25 -13.80
N ARG A 73 -15.89 -12.46 -14.20
CA ARG A 73 -16.75 -11.45 -14.83
C ARG A 73 -16.95 -10.24 -13.93
N ARG A 74 -17.01 -10.43 -12.60
CA ARG A 74 -17.18 -9.35 -11.63
C ARG A 74 -16.01 -8.37 -11.66
N HIS A 75 -14.77 -8.89 -11.70
CA HIS A 75 -13.56 -8.07 -11.81
C HIS A 75 -13.54 -7.26 -13.10
N LYS A 76 -13.92 -7.87 -14.24
CA LYS A 76 -14.01 -7.17 -15.53
C LYS A 76 -15.04 -6.04 -15.54
N ILE A 77 -16.25 -6.30 -15.03
CA ILE A 77 -17.32 -5.29 -14.95
C ILE A 77 -16.88 -4.12 -14.06
N ARG A 78 -16.41 -4.41 -12.86
CA ARG A 78 -15.84 -3.40 -11.96
C ARG A 78 -14.72 -2.64 -12.64
N ASN A 79 -13.87 -3.34 -13.39
CA ASN A 79 -12.72 -2.73 -14.04
C ASN A 79 -13.07 -1.81 -15.21
N LEU A 80 -14.28 -1.91 -15.75
CA LEU A 80 -14.81 -1.05 -16.79
C LEU A 80 -15.49 0.22 -16.23
N LEU A 81 -15.82 0.25 -14.93
CA LEU A 81 -16.53 1.38 -14.32
C LEU A 81 -15.72 2.69 -14.45
N PRO A 82 -16.30 3.77 -14.99
CA PRO A 82 -15.65 5.08 -15.00
C PRO A 82 -15.59 5.65 -13.58
N GLY A 83 -14.61 6.51 -13.31
CA GLY A 83 -14.55 7.22 -12.03
C GLY A 83 -14.21 6.36 -10.80
N LYS A 84 -13.56 5.20 -10.97
CA LYS A 84 -13.20 4.29 -9.85
C LYS A 84 -12.54 4.97 -8.67
N LYS A 85 -11.66 5.96 -8.90
CA LYS A 85 -11.01 6.71 -7.82
C LYS A 85 -12.03 7.39 -6.90
N PHE A 86 -13.08 7.97 -7.47
CA PHE A 86 -14.17 8.58 -6.72
C PHE A 86 -15.04 7.51 -6.04
N LEU A 87 -15.43 6.47 -6.78
CA LEU A 87 -16.24 5.38 -6.23
C LEU A 87 -15.55 4.65 -5.08
N ASN A 88 -14.23 4.50 -5.13
CA ASN A 88 -13.44 3.89 -4.07
C ASN A 88 -13.57 4.62 -2.73
N TYR A 89 -13.97 5.90 -2.70
CA TYR A 89 -14.23 6.58 -1.44
C TYR A 89 -15.38 5.92 -0.67
N TRP A 90 -16.41 5.46 -1.38
CA TRP A 90 -17.64 4.91 -0.81
C TRP A 90 -17.72 3.38 -0.86
N LEU A 91 -17.08 2.77 -1.84
CA LEU A 91 -17.23 1.34 -2.15
C LEU A 91 -16.00 0.53 -1.79
N PHE A 92 -16.25 -0.62 -1.17
CA PHE A 92 -15.25 -1.67 -0.98
C PHE A 92 -15.05 -2.46 -2.26
N ASN A 93 -13.90 -3.14 -2.34
CA ASN A 93 -13.51 -3.99 -3.46
C ASN A 93 -13.46 -3.26 -4.81
N ILE A 94 -13.18 -1.96 -4.87
CA ILE A 94 -12.90 -1.25 -6.13
C ILE A 94 -11.48 -1.55 -6.63
N TYR A 95 -10.52 -1.59 -5.69
CA TYR A 95 -9.14 -1.99 -5.91
C TYR A 95 -8.82 -3.20 -5.03
N ASP A 96 -7.97 -4.09 -5.53
CA ASP A 96 -7.63 -5.35 -4.86
C ASP A 96 -6.37 -5.20 -4.01
N GLY A 97 -5.39 -4.48 -4.55
CA GLY A 97 -4.07 -4.36 -3.97
C GLY A 97 -3.60 -2.92 -3.90
N ILE A 98 -2.49 -2.73 -3.20
CA ILE A 98 -1.77 -1.48 -3.13
C ILE A 98 -0.27 -1.75 -3.27
N TYR A 99 0.37 -0.90 -4.04
CA TYR A 99 1.78 -0.97 -4.36
C TYR A 99 2.52 0.25 -3.80
N PHE A 100 3.67 -0.01 -3.19
CA PHE A 100 4.57 1.01 -2.68
C PHE A 100 5.99 0.82 -3.22
N GLU A 101 6.63 1.94 -3.55
CA GLU A 101 8.08 2.03 -3.73
C GLU A 101 8.65 2.97 -2.69
N LEU A 102 9.55 2.47 -1.85
CA LEU A 102 10.20 3.21 -0.78
C LEU A 102 11.71 3.23 -1.03
N LYS A 103 12.33 4.40 -0.86
CA LYS A 103 13.78 4.55 -0.86
C LYS A 103 14.29 4.66 0.57
N CYS A 104 15.20 3.78 0.97
CA CYS A 104 15.79 3.77 2.31
C CYS A 104 16.72 4.99 2.51
N LEU A 105 16.57 5.70 3.63
CA LEU A 105 17.41 6.84 4.02
C LEU A 105 18.16 6.47 5.30
N LYS A 106 19.47 6.23 5.23
CA LYS A 106 20.33 6.14 6.45
C LYS A 106 20.77 7.50 6.91
#